data_AF-A0A964D3Y7-F1
#
_entry.id   AF-A0A964D3Y7-F1
#
_cell.length_a   1.000
_cell.length_b   1.000
_cell.length_c   1.000
_cell.angle_alpha   90.00
_cell.angle_beta   90.00
_cell.angle_gamma   90.00
#
_symmetry.space_group_name_H-M   'P 1'
#
loop_
_entity.id
_entity.type
_entity.pdbx_description
1 polymer ?
#
loop_
_entity_poly.entity_id
_entity_poly.type
_entity_poly.pdbx_seq_one_letter_code
_entity_poly.pdbx_strand_id
1 'polypeptide(L)'
;MKPIRVNTSALIHRQIEQQGEGYWRLSDFSGLPPTAVSKTLSRMVKTGTLERVSKGLYYRPRQTRFGISRPSQSEIQKLPIAQTLQPAGLSAANLLGFTTQNSIQSEFATTANSVPRTIIGDRAKVHTRRPETWKHLSNTEAALLDLLRSRAKLSELSPEQTKQRLLECFREGVSFERLIAVADAEPPRVRAMLGAIGQELGKSRQQLQQLHQNLNPISRFDFGILRNLCYAQEWQAK
;
A
#
# COMPACT_ATOMS: atom_id res chain seq x y z
N MET A 1 -16.73 -52.64 -4.38
CA MET A 1 -16.19 -51.62 -5.31
C MET A 1 -15.14 -50.78 -4.58
N LYS A 2 -13.87 -50.79 -5.03
CA LYS A 2 -12.85 -49.86 -4.52
C LYS A 2 -13.19 -48.46 -5.02
N PRO A 3 -13.18 -47.41 -4.19
CA PRO A 3 -13.40 -46.05 -4.68
C PRO A 3 -12.29 -45.71 -5.68
N ILE A 4 -12.69 -45.19 -6.85
CA ILE A 4 -11.77 -44.66 -7.85
C ILE A 4 -10.95 -43.57 -7.17
N ARG A 5 -9.67 -43.85 -6.90
CA ARG A 5 -8.73 -42.85 -6.36
C ARG A 5 -8.50 -41.83 -7.46
N VAL A 6 -9.29 -40.77 -7.45
CA VAL A 6 -9.02 -39.58 -8.26
C VAL A 6 -7.61 -39.11 -7.95
N ASN A 7 -6.72 -39.14 -8.94
CA ASN A 7 -5.34 -38.71 -8.76
C ASN A 7 -5.31 -37.18 -8.61
N THR A 8 -5.35 -36.72 -7.36
CA THR A 8 -5.32 -35.29 -6.99
C THR A 8 -4.18 -34.54 -7.68
N SER A 9 -3.00 -35.16 -7.83
CA SER A 9 -1.85 -34.56 -8.51
C SER A 9 -2.14 -34.33 -10.00
N ALA A 10 -2.68 -35.34 -10.69
CA ALA A 10 -2.99 -35.24 -12.11
C ALA A 10 -4.07 -34.19 -12.39
N LEU A 11 -5.08 -34.06 -11.51
CA LEU A 11 -6.09 -33.00 -11.62
C LEU A 11 -5.49 -31.60 -11.48
N ILE A 12 -4.64 -31.38 -10.48
CA ILE A 12 -3.98 -30.09 -10.27
C ILE A 12 -3.12 -29.72 -11.48
N HIS A 13 -2.32 -30.65 -11.99
CA HIS A 13 -1.50 -30.43 -13.19
C HIS A 13 -2.38 -30.03 -14.38
N ARG A 14 -3.44 -30.80 -14.65
CA ARG A 14 -4.35 -30.56 -15.77
C ARG A 14 -5.01 -29.18 -15.68
N GLN A 15 -5.51 -28.81 -14.51
CA GLN A 15 -6.16 -27.51 -14.30
C GLN A 15 -5.17 -26.36 -14.54
N ILE A 16 -3.93 -26.49 -14.03
CA ILE A 16 -2.88 -25.49 -14.20
C ILE A 16 -2.43 -25.36 -15.66
N GLU A 17 -2.32 -26.47 -16.37
CA GLU A 17 -1.93 -26.48 -17.78
C GLU A 17 -3.02 -25.92 -18.70
N GLN A 18 -4.30 -26.20 -18.42
CA GLN A 18 -5.43 -25.74 -19.22
C GLN A 18 -5.63 -24.22 -19.15
N GLN A 19 -5.56 -23.63 -17.96
CA GLN A 19 -5.72 -22.18 -17.80
C GLN A 19 -4.46 -21.42 -18.25
N GLY A 20 -3.29 -22.06 -18.17
CA GLY A 20 -2.05 -21.46 -18.66
C GLY A 20 -1.47 -20.42 -17.71
N GLU A 21 -0.86 -19.39 -18.27
CA GLU A 21 -0.17 -18.32 -17.53
C GLU A 21 -1.08 -17.67 -16.47
N GLY A 22 -0.55 -17.46 -15.26
CA GLY A 22 -1.30 -16.76 -14.22
C GLY A 22 -0.99 -17.20 -12.78
N TYR A 23 -1.70 -16.60 -11.84
CA TYR A 23 -1.56 -16.88 -10.40
C TYR A 23 -2.42 -18.05 -9.93
N TRP A 24 -1.86 -18.82 -8.99
CA TRP A 24 -2.50 -19.96 -8.36
C TRP A 24 -2.37 -19.88 -6.84
N ARG A 25 -3.49 -20.04 -6.15
CA ARG A 25 -3.61 -20.08 -4.69
C ARG A 25 -4.02 -21.47 -4.24
N LEU A 26 -3.73 -21.77 -2.98
CA LEU A 26 -4.28 -22.98 -2.35
C LEU A 26 -5.82 -22.98 -2.35
N SER A 27 -6.45 -21.81 -2.24
CA SER A 27 -7.90 -21.64 -2.27
C SER A 27 -8.54 -22.04 -3.60
N ASP A 28 -7.80 -22.01 -4.70
CA ASP A 28 -8.30 -22.34 -6.04
C ASP A 28 -8.54 -23.86 -6.19
N PHE A 29 -8.09 -24.64 -5.20
CA PHE A 29 -8.25 -26.09 -5.08
C PHE A 29 -9.01 -26.49 -3.81
N SER A 30 -9.93 -25.65 -3.34
CA SER A 30 -10.65 -25.84 -2.05
C SER A 30 -11.39 -27.17 -1.92
N GLY A 31 -11.76 -27.81 -3.04
CA GLY A 31 -12.37 -29.15 -3.06
C GLY A 31 -11.39 -30.33 -2.94
N LEU A 32 -10.08 -30.08 -2.80
CA LEU A 32 -9.04 -31.11 -2.73
C LEU A 32 -8.31 -31.11 -1.37
N PRO A 33 -7.70 -32.24 -0.94
CA PRO A 33 -6.96 -32.30 0.32
C PRO A 33 -5.79 -31.28 0.36
N PRO A 34 -5.76 -30.33 1.31
CA PRO A 34 -4.79 -29.23 1.30
C PRO A 34 -3.32 -29.68 1.34
N THR A 35 -3.02 -30.76 2.04
CA THR A 35 -1.67 -31.35 2.13
C THR A 35 -1.21 -31.92 0.79
N ALA A 36 -2.12 -32.57 0.06
CA ALA A 36 -1.85 -33.08 -1.29
C ALA A 36 -1.63 -31.94 -2.27
N VAL A 37 -2.47 -30.90 -2.23
CA VAL A 37 -2.32 -29.70 -3.06
C VAL A 37 -0.97 -29.04 -2.80
N SER A 38 -0.63 -28.76 -1.54
CA SER A 38 0.64 -28.13 -1.16
C SER A 38 1.85 -28.94 -1.62
N LYS A 39 1.81 -30.27 -1.50
CA LYS A 39 2.89 -31.16 -1.94
C LYS A 39 3.04 -31.17 -3.47
N THR A 40 1.94 -31.20 -4.21
CA THR A 40 1.95 -31.15 -5.68
C THR A 40 2.50 -29.82 -6.17
N LEU A 41 1.98 -28.68 -5.69
CA LEU A 41 2.49 -27.36 -6.08
C LEU A 41 3.97 -27.20 -5.73
N SER A 42 4.42 -27.71 -4.58
CA SER A 42 5.84 -27.70 -4.21
C SER A 42 6.70 -28.52 -5.17
N ARG A 43 6.21 -29.65 -5.68
CA ARG A 43 6.91 -30.43 -6.71
C ARG A 43 6.94 -29.68 -8.05
N MET A 44 5.85 -29.06 -8.45
CA MET A 44 5.78 -28.26 -9.68
C MET A 44 6.72 -27.05 -9.65
N VAL A 45 6.96 -26.47 -8.46
CA VAL A 45 8.01 -25.46 -8.28
C VAL A 45 9.40 -26.05 -8.47
N LYS A 46 9.68 -27.22 -7.89
CA LYS A 46 10.97 -27.91 -8.06
C LYS A 46 11.27 -28.28 -9.51
N THR A 47 10.24 -28.58 -10.30
CA THR A 47 10.37 -28.90 -11.73
C THR A 47 10.39 -27.66 -12.63
N GLY A 48 10.29 -26.45 -12.07
CA GLY A 48 10.30 -25.20 -12.83
C GLY A 48 8.99 -24.88 -13.56
N THR A 49 7.93 -25.66 -13.35
CA THR A 49 6.61 -25.42 -13.96
C THR A 49 5.90 -24.24 -13.31
N LEU A 50 6.16 -24.00 -12.02
CA LEU A 50 5.64 -22.88 -11.24
C LEU A 50 6.79 -22.12 -10.58
N GLU A 51 6.58 -20.84 -10.36
CA GLU A 51 7.39 -20.02 -9.47
C GLU A 51 6.63 -19.78 -8.16
N ARG A 52 7.31 -19.93 -7.03
CA ARG A 52 6.71 -19.61 -5.74
C ARG A 52 6.82 -18.12 -5.48
N VAL A 53 5.66 -17.45 -5.40
CA VAL A 53 5.57 -16.01 -5.16
C VAL A 53 5.57 -15.73 -3.66
N SER A 54 4.75 -16.45 -2.88
CA SER A 54 4.69 -16.32 -1.42
C SER A 54 4.17 -17.60 -0.76
N LYS A 55 3.85 -17.56 0.54
CA LYS A 55 3.20 -18.69 1.20
C LYS A 55 1.80 -18.91 0.63
N GLY A 56 1.63 -19.99 -0.11
CA GLY A 56 0.34 -20.37 -0.68
C GLY A 56 -0.04 -19.64 -1.97
N LEU A 57 0.88 -18.86 -2.55
CA LEU A 57 0.71 -18.16 -3.84
C LEU A 57 1.85 -18.56 -4.79
N TYR A 58 1.47 -18.98 -5.99
CA TYR A 58 2.35 -19.45 -7.04
C TYR A 58 2.00 -18.73 -8.34
N TYR A 59 2.96 -18.61 -9.25
CA TYR A 59 2.78 -18.07 -10.58
C TYR A 59 3.22 -19.11 -11.61
N ARG A 60 2.39 -19.36 -12.62
CA ARG A 60 2.77 -20.19 -13.76
C ARG A 60 3.25 -19.26 -14.87
N PRO A 61 4.55 -19.22 -15.18
CA PRO A 61 5.02 -18.42 -16.29
C PRO A 61 4.76 -19.10 -17.63
N ARG A 62 4.88 -18.33 -18.70
CA ARG A 62 4.92 -18.80 -20.09
C ARG A 62 6.29 -18.49 -20.70
N GLN A 63 6.81 -19.41 -21.51
CA GLN A 63 8.00 -19.13 -22.30
C GLN A 63 7.64 -18.13 -23.42
N THR A 64 8.37 -17.01 -23.48
CA THR A 64 8.23 -16.01 -24.54
C THR A 64 9.54 -15.90 -25.33
N ARG A 65 9.51 -15.18 -26.46
CA ARG A 65 10.72 -14.86 -27.25
C ARG A 65 11.75 -14.03 -26.47
N PHE A 66 11.35 -13.41 -25.36
CA PHE A 66 12.19 -12.56 -24.51
C PHE A 66 12.54 -13.23 -23.17
N GLY A 67 12.26 -14.53 -23.04
CA GLY A 67 12.46 -15.30 -21.80
C GLY A 67 11.15 -15.63 -21.09
N ILE A 68 11.26 -16.00 -19.82
CA ILE A 68 10.13 -16.39 -18.96
C ILE A 68 9.25 -15.16 -18.73
N SER A 69 7.94 -15.30 -18.93
CA SER A 69 6.99 -14.21 -18.70
C SER A 69 6.96 -13.82 -17.23
N ARG A 70 6.70 -12.54 -16.97
CA ARG A 70 6.47 -11.99 -15.64
C ARG A 70 5.00 -11.65 -15.49
N PRO A 71 4.46 -11.69 -14.26
CA PRO A 71 3.09 -11.29 -14.02
C PRO A 71 2.83 -9.89 -14.54
N SER A 72 1.72 -9.72 -15.26
CA SER A 72 1.31 -8.39 -15.70
C SER A 72 0.87 -7.53 -14.51
N GLN A 73 0.96 -6.21 -14.64
CA GLN A 73 0.57 -5.29 -13.56
C GLN A 73 -0.92 -5.43 -13.21
N SER A 74 -1.78 -5.73 -14.19
CA SER A 74 -3.21 -5.97 -13.97
C SER A 74 -3.47 -7.27 -13.20
N GLU A 75 -2.66 -8.31 -13.39
CA GLU A 75 -2.76 -9.54 -12.58
C GLU A 75 -2.23 -9.33 -11.15
N ILE A 76 -1.16 -8.55 -10.99
CA ILE A 76 -0.65 -8.17 -9.68
C ILE A 76 -1.73 -7.43 -8.88
N GLN A 77 -2.44 -6.48 -9.49
CA GLN A 77 -3.51 -5.73 -8.82
C GLN A 77 -4.68 -6.61 -8.34
N LYS A 78 -4.90 -7.78 -8.96
CA LYS A 78 -5.92 -8.75 -8.52
C LYS A 78 -5.50 -9.53 -7.26
N LEU A 79 -4.24 -9.41 -6.84
CA LEU A 79 -3.77 -10.06 -5.62
C LEU A 79 -4.23 -9.26 -4.38
N PRO A 80 -4.75 -9.93 -3.33
CA PRO A 80 -5.11 -9.29 -2.08
C PRO A 80 -3.95 -8.49 -1.47
N ILE A 81 -2.72 -8.97 -1.63
CA ILE A 81 -1.53 -8.28 -1.13
C ILE A 81 -1.25 -6.97 -1.88
N ALA A 82 -1.59 -6.89 -3.18
CA ALA A 82 -1.45 -5.65 -3.94
C ALA A 82 -2.46 -4.59 -3.49
N GLN A 83 -3.64 -5.00 -3.01
CA GLN A 83 -4.63 -4.08 -2.42
C GLN A 83 -4.14 -3.47 -1.11
N THR A 84 -3.12 -4.04 -0.48
CA THR A 84 -2.46 -3.46 0.70
C THR A 84 -1.27 -2.57 0.37
N LEU A 85 -0.97 -2.35 -0.92
CA LEU A 85 0.13 -1.50 -1.36
C LEU A 85 -0.40 -0.11 -1.68
N GLN A 86 0.17 0.88 -1.01
CA GLN A 86 -0.14 2.29 -1.23
C GLN A 86 1.11 3.04 -1.65
N PRO A 87 0.99 4.14 -2.41
CA PRO A 87 2.13 4.98 -2.75
C PRO A 87 2.83 5.49 -1.48
N ALA A 88 4.16 5.53 -1.48
CA ALA A 88 4.94 6.10 -0.38
C ALA A 88 6.19 6.82 -0.88
N GLY A 89 6.79 7.65 -0.01
CA GLY A 89 8.03 8.36 -0.29
C GLY A 89 7.97 9.14 -1.61
N LEU A 90 8.94 8.91 -2.51
CA LEU A 90 9.01 9.64 -3.78
C LEU A 90 7.79 9.34 -4.67
N SER A 91 7.28 8.11 -4.65
CA SER A 91 6.08 7.74 -5.42
C SER A 91 4.84 8.48 -4.91
N ALA A 92 4.71 8.67 -3.59
CA ALA A 92 3.62 9.48 -3.01
C ALA A 92 3.77 10.97 -3.32
N ALA A 93 4.98 11.51 -3.14
CA ALA A 93 5.26 12.92 -3.41
C ALA A 93 5.04 13.27 -4.89
N ASN A 94 5.46 12.41 -5.81
CA ASN A 94 5.26 12.59 -7.25
C ASN A 94 3.78 12.48 -7.63
N LEU A 95 3.06 11.48 -7.11
CA LEU A 95 1.61 11.31 -7.35
C LEU A 95 0.82 12.57 -6.97
N LEU A 96 1.23 13.25 -5.90
CA LEU A 96 0.56 14.46 -5.41
C LEU A 96 1.09 15.75 -6.03
N GLY A 97 2.13 15.70 -6.87
CA GLY A 97 2.71 16.87 -7.54
C GLY A 97 3.70 17.68 -6.70
N PHE A 98 4.28 17.09 -5.66
CA PHE A 98 5.32 17.74 -4.83
C PHE A 98 6.74 17.61 -5.40
N THR A 99 6.93 16.72 -6.36
CA THR A 99 8.21 16.48 -7.06
C THR A 99 7.92 16.00 -8.47
N THR A 100 8.81 16.32 -9.41
CA THR A 100 8.77 15.78 -10.78
C THR A 100 9.69 14.58 -10.96
N GLN A 101 10.42 14.20 -9.90
CA GLN A 101 11.34 13.07 -9.93
C GLN A 101 10.59 11.76 -10.14
N ASN A 102 10.85 11.14 -11.29
CA ASN A 102 10.49 9.75 -11.53
C ASN A 102 11.50 8.84 -10.83
N SER A 103 11.09 8.23 -9.72
CA SER A 103 11.95 7.26 -9.04
C SER A 103 12.18 6.03 -9.93
N ILE A 104 13.45 5.64 -10.08
CA ILE A 104 13.83 4.38 -10.75
C ILE A 104 13.29 3.17 -9.97
N GLN A 105 13.05 3.32 -8.66
CA GLN A 105 12.55 2.29 -7.77
C GLN A 105 11.15 2.64 -7.28
N SER A 106 10.18 1.74 -7.48
CA SER A 106 8.86 1.92 -6.90
C SER A 106 8.92 1.89 -5.36
N GLU A 107 8.27 2.83 -4.70
CA GLU A 107 8.24 2.95 -3.24
C GLU A 107 6.81 2.83 -2.72
N PHE A 108 6.59 1.89 -1.81
CA PHE A 108 5.25 1.53 -1.32
C PHE A 108 5.17 1.56 0.20
N ALA A 109 3.98 1.86 0.70
CA ALA A 109 3.56 1.67 2.08
C ALA A 109 2.61 0.47 2.15
N THR A 110 2.67 -0.31 3.22
CA THR A 110 1.79 -1.46 3.40
C THR A 110 1.46 -1.76 4.86
N THR A 111 0.25 -2.28 5.08
CA THR A 111 -0.19 -2.81 6.36
C THR A 111 0.40 -4.21 6.64
N ALA A 112 0.82 -4.92 5.60
CA ALA A 112 1.46 -6.21 5.73
C ALA A 112 2.85 -6.12 6.38
N ASN A 113 3.25 -7.20 7.06
CA ASN A 113 4.60 -7.30 7.63
C ASN A 113 5.70 -7.44 6.56
N SER A 114 5.34 -7.94 5.37
CA SER A 114 6.26 -8.13 4.25
C SER A 114 5.49 -8.27 2.95
N VAL A 115 6.12 -7.87 1.83
CA VAL A 115 5.58 -8.05 0.48
C VAL A 115 6.60 -8.81 -0.36
N PRO A 116 6.20 -9.88 -1.06
CA PRO A 116 7.12 -10.64 -1.90
C PRO A 116 7.71 -9.81 -3.04
N ARG A 117 9.03 -9.94 -3.25
CA ARG A 117 9.79 -9.21 -4.28
C ARG A 117 9.32 -9.54 -5.70
N THR A 118 8.84 -10.75 -5.96
CA THR A 118 8.24 -11.14 -7.24
C THR A 118 7.03 -10.28 -7.63
N ILE A 119 6.35 -9.66 -6.64
CA ILE A 119 5.15 -8.83 -6.88
C ILE A 119 5.53 -7.37 -7.13
N ILE A 120 6.52 -6.84 -6.38
CA ILE A 120 6.85 -5.40 -6.38
C ILE A 120 8.16 -5.07 -7.13
N GLY A 121 8.93 -6.09 -7.53
CA GLY A 121 10.25 -5.95 -8.10
C GLY A 121 11.37 -5.93 -7.06
N ASP A 122 12.54 -6.44 -7.44
CA ASP A 122 13.67 -6.66 -6.54
C ASP A 122 14.22 -5.36 -5.93
N ARG A 123 14.05 -4.24 -6.62
CA ARG A 123 14.55 -2.93 -6.19
C ARG A 123 13.51 -2.07 -5.48
N ALA A 124 12.28 -2.55 -5.33
CA ALA A 124 11.24 -1.76 -4.68
C ALA A 124 11.56 -1.53 -3.20
N LYS A 125 11.20 -0.34 -2.72
CA LYS A 125 11.31 0.04 -1.32
C LYS A 125 9.94 -0.08 -0.66
N VAL A 126 9.87 -0.71 0.51
CA VAL A 126 8.60 -0.95 1.21
C VAL A 126 8.67 -0.47 2.65
N HIS A 127 7.73 0.41 3.00
CA HIS A 127 7.46 0.84 4.35
C HIS A 127 6.36 -0.04 4.95
N THR A 128 6.78 -1.03 5.72
CA THR A 128 5.88 -1.96 6.42
C THR A 128 5.26 -1.33 7.67
N ARG A 129 4.28 -2.01 8.27
CA ARG A 129 3.65 -1.64 9.55
C ARG A 129 2.86 -0.34 9.50
N ARG A 130 2.21 -0.06 8.38
CA ARG A 130 1.14 0.95 8.38
C ARG A 130 -0.07 0.43 9.16
N PRO A 131 -0.83 1.32 9.81
CA PRO A 131 -2.07 0.93 10.48
C PRO A 131 -3.01 0.17 9.55
N GLU A 132 -3.67 -0.86 10.06
CA GLU A 132 -4.70 -1.61 9.33
C GLU A 132 -5.82 -0.72 8.78
N THR A 133 -6.08 0.41 9.43
CA THR A 133 -7.02 1.45 9.01
C THR A 133 -6.70 2.04 7.63
N TRP A 134 -5.45 1.91 7.15
CA TRP A 134 -5.09 2.36 5.80
C TRP A 134 -5.73 1.52 4.70
N LYS A 135 -6.15 0.26 4.95
CA LYS A 135 -6.67 -0.65 3.89
C LYS A 135 -7.83 -0.09 3.07
N HIS A 136 -8.58 0.86 3.63
CA HIS A 136 -9.73 1.45 2.96
C HIS A 136 -9.43 2.83 2.37
N LEU A 137 -8.22 3.37 2.53
CA LEU A 137 -7.86 4.66 1.96
C LEU A 137 -7.63 4.53 0.45
N SER A 138 -8.04 5.57 -0.29
CA SER A 138 -7.60 5.75 -1.67
C SER A 138 -6.07 5.97 -1.74
N ASN A 139 -5.49 5.79 -2.93
CA ASN A 139 -4.07 6.06 -3.15
C ASN A 139 -3.69 7.50 -2.80
N THR A 140 -4.54 8.47 -3.13
CA THR A 140 -4.32 9.90 -2.82
C THR A 140 -4.36 10.16 -1.32
N GLU A 141 -5.32 9.59 -0.59
CA GLU A 141 -5.44 9.72 0.87
C GLU A 141 -4.22 9.11 1.59
N ALA A 142 -3.82 7.90 1.19
CA ALA A 142 -2.64 7.24 1.76
C ALA A 142 -1.35 8.00 1.43
N ALA A 143 -1.21 8.52 0.21
CA ALA A 143 -0.08 9.35 -0.20
C ALA A 143 -0.01 10.65 0.63
N LEU A 144 -1.14 11.27 0.94
CA LEU A 144 -1.18 12.46 1.80
C LEU A 144 -0.71 12.14 3.21
N LEU A 145 -1.18 11.04 3.81
CA LEU A 145 -0.70 10.62 5.13
C LEU A 145 0.80 10.30 5.11
N ASP A 146 1.31 9.65 4.05
CA ASP A 146 2.74 9.39 3.91
C ASP A 146 3.55 10.70 3.81
N LEU A 147 3.08 11.66 3.01
CA LEU A 147 3.66 12.99 2.91
C LEU A 147 3.71 13.70 4.28
N LEU A 148 2.61 13.68 5.03
CA LEU A 148 2.55 14.25 6.38
C LEU A 148 3.55 13.54 7.32
N ARG A 149 3.62 12.21 7.30
CA ARG A 149 4.59 11.46 8.11
C ARG A 149 6.03 11.87 7.81
N SER A 150 6.34 12.18 6.56
CA SER A 150 7.67 12.66 6.13
C SER A 150 7.90 14.17 6.31
N ARG A 151 6.91 14.96 6.76
CA ARG A 151 6.94 16.45 6.83
C ARG A 151 7.14 17.11 5.47
N ALA A 152 6.59 16.48 4.43
CA ALA A 152 6.81 16.88 3.04
C ALA A 152 8.30 16.98 2.65
N LYS A 153 9.22 16.29 3.35
CA LYS A 153 10.68 16.39 3.12
C LYS A 153 11.11 16.10 1.67
N LEU A 154 10.30 15.35 0.93
CA LEU A 154 10.55 14.98 -0.46
C LEU A 154 9.95 15.97 -1.47
N SER A 155 9.38 17.10 -1.02
CA SER A 155 8.93 18.14 -1.93
C SER A 155 10.11 18.92 -2.49
N GLU A 156 10.08 19.18 -3.79
CA GLU A 156 11.00 20.07 -4.50
C GLU A 156 10.43 21.50 -4.65
N LEU A 157 9.22 21.74 -4.14
CA LEU A 157 8.58 23.04 -4.16
C LEU A 157 9.11 23.92 -3.02
N SER A 158 8.93 25.24 -3.12
CA SER A 158 9.17 26.11 -1.96
C SER A 158 8.23 25.75 -0.81
N PRO A 159 8.53 26.14 0.45
CA PRO A 159 7.60 25.90 1.56
C PRO A 159 6.19 26.46 1.30
N GLU A 160 6.08 27.65 0.70
CA GLU A 160 4.81 28.30 0.37
C GLU A 160 4.04 27.53 -0.70
N GLN A 161 4.72 27.11 -1.76
CA GLN A 161 4.14 26.30 -2.82
C GLN A 161 3.75 24.91 -2.32
N THR A 162 4.57 24.30 -1.46
CA THR A 162 4.27 23.02 -0.81
C THR A 162 2.99 23.14 0.01
N LYS A 163 2.86 24.20 0.80
CA LYS A 163 1.63 24.47 1.56
C LYS A 163 0.42 24.64 0.63
N GLN A 164 0.53 25.49 -0.40
CA GLN A 164 -0.56 25.72 -1.34
C GLN A 164 -1.03 24.43 -2.02
N ARG A 165 -0.08 23.66 -2.57
CA ARG A 165 -0.36 22.38 -3.21
C ARG A 165 -0.98 21.38 -2.24
N LEU A 166 -0.49 21.33 -1.00
CA LEU A 166 -1.09 20.48 0.04
C LEU A 166 -2.56 20.83 0.26
N LEU A 167 -2.88 22.10 0.48
CA LEU A 167 -4.25 22.54 0.69
C LEU A 167 -5.15 22.28 -0.54
N GLU A 168 -4.61 22.42 -1.76
CA GLU A 168 -5.29 22.04 -3.00
C GLU A 168 -5.64 20.55 -3.04
N CYS A 169 -4.69 19.66 -2.72
CA CYS A 169 -4.94 18.22 -2.68
C CYS A 169 -6.09 17.86 -1.71
N PHE A 170 -6.22 18.58 -0.60
CA PHE A 170 -7.33 18.40 0.34
C PHE A 170 -8.68 18.97 -0.15
N ARG A 171 -8.67 19.86 -1.16
CA ARG A 171 -9.88 20.38 -1.81
C ARG A 171 -10.32 19.52 -3.00
N GLU A 172 -9.38 18.90 -3.72
CA GLU A 172 -9.59 18.14 -4.96
C GLU A 172 -10.25 16.74 -4.78
N GLY A 173 -11.04 16.53 -3.74
CA GLY A 173 -11.85 15.31 -3.59
C GLY A 173 -11.35 14.28 -2.56
N VAL A 174 -10.41 14.67 -1.70
CA VAL A 174 -10.01 13.87 -0.53
C VAL A 174 -11.07 13.98 0.57
N SER A 175 -11.52 12.84 1.10
CA SER A 175 -12.45 12.86 2.23
C SER A 175 -11.70 13.14 3.52
N PHE A 176 -11.80 14.38 4.00
CA PHE A 176 -11.21 14.76 5.28
C PHE A 176 -11.74 13.90 6.44
N GLU A 177 -13.00 13.48 6.37
CA GLU A 177 -13.62 12.57 7.35
C GLU A 177 -12.94 11.20 7.39
N ARG A 178 -12.59 10.63 6.24
CA ARG A 178 -11.84 9.36 6.18
C ARG A 178 -10.45 9.51 6.79
N LEU A 179 -9.80 10.65 6.59
CA LEU A 179 -8.49 10.93 7.19
C LEU A 179 -8.58 11.10 8.72
N ILE A 180 -9.62 11.78 9.21
CA ILE A 180 -9.89 11.86 10.67
C ILE A 180 -10.13 10.47 11.25
N ALA A 181 -10.92 9.63 10.57
CA ALA A 181 -11.27 8.29 11.05
C ALA A 181 -10.04 7.38 11.25
N VAL A 182 -8.95 7.62 10.53
CA VAL A 182 -7.70 6.86 10.67
C VAL A 182 -6.62 7.58 11.49
N ALA A 183 -6.84 8.86 11.84
CA ALA A 183 -5.84 9.74 12.44
C ALA A 183 -5.35 9.24 13.81
N ASP A 184 -6.19 8.53 14.56
CA ASP A 184 -5.81 7.99 15.88
C ASP A 184 -4.74 6.90 15.82
N ALA A 185 -4.63 6.21 14.69
CA ALA A 185 -3.57 5.23 14.45
C ALA A 185 -2.28 5.87 13.88
N GLU A 186 -2.31 7.17 13.57
CA GLU A 186 -1.15 7.92 13.11
C GLU A 186 -0.35 8.53 14.27
N PRO A 187 0.95 8.81 14.07
CA PRO A 187 1.74 9.54 15.06
C PRO A 187 1.06 10.85 15.47
N PRO A 188 1.09 11.28 16.75
CA PRO A 188 0.41 12.50 17.21
C PRO A 188 0.72 13.75 16.37
N ARG A 189 1.95 13.83 15.87
CA ARG A 189 2.40 14.87 14.93
C ARG A 189 1.61 14.94 13.63
N VAL A 190 1.23 13.80 13.05
CA VAL A 190 0.39 13.75 11.84
C VAL A 190 -1.02 14.23 12.16
N ARG A 191 -1.57 13.83 13.31
CA ARG A 191 -2.85 14.35 13.82
C ARG A 191 -2.82 15.88 13.97
N ALA A 192 -1.74 16.40 14.55
CA ALA A 192 -1.53 17.84 14.70
C ALA A 192 -1.47 18.55 13.34
N MET A 193 -0.73 18.01 12.36
CA MET A 193 -0.70 18.56 10.99
C MET A 193 -2.07 18.49 10.32
N LEU A 194 -2.81 17.38 10.45
CA LEU A 194 -4.19 17.27 9.95
C LEU A 194 -5.09 18.32 10.59
N GLY A 195 -4.94 18.59 11.88
CA GLY A 195 -5.69 19.63 12.58
C GLY A 195 -5.41 21.03 12.03
N ALA A 196 -4.13 21.39 11.87
CA ALA A 196 -3.72 22.68 11.30
C ALA A 196 -4.27 22.87 9.88
N ILE A 197 -4.18 21.82 9.05
CA ILE A 197 -4.74 21.81 7.69
C ILE A 197 -6.26 21.93 7.73
N GLY A 198 -6.93 21.17 8.60
CA GLY A 198 -8.38 21.21 8.75
C GLY A 198 -8.88 22.60 9.15
N GLN A 199 -8.17 23.27 10.07
CA GLN A 199 -8.54 24.61 10.51
C GLN A 199 -8.31 25.64 9.40
N GLU A 200 -7.24 25.50 8.63
CA GLU A 200 -6.96 26.33 7.45
C GLU A 200 -7.99 26.15 6.33
N LEU A 201 -8.57 24.95 6.22
CA LEU A 201 -9.63 24.64 5.27
C LEU A 201 -11.05 24.92 5.80
N GLY A 202 -11.19 25.46 7.02
CA GLY A 202 -12.49 25.78 7.60
C GLY A 202 -13.34 24.55 7.94
N LYS A 203 -12.71 23.44 8.36
CA LYS A 203 -13.42 22.23 8.80
C LYS A 203 -14.18 22.46 10.10
N SER A 204 -15.20 21.63 10.36
CA SER A 204 -16.12 21.87 11.48
C SER A 204 -15.42 21.76 12.83
N ARG A 205 -15.93 22.48 13.83
CA ARG A 205 -15.40 22.42 15.21
C ARG A 205 -15.38 20.99 15.76
N GLN A 206 -16.39 20.17 15.43
CA GLN A 206 -16.45 18.76 15.84
C GLN A 206 -15.30 17.94 15.24
N GLN A 207 -15.04 18.11 13.93
CA GLN A 207 -13.94 17.44 13.23
C GLN A 207 -12.58 17.84 13.83
N LEU A 208 -12.37 19.12 14.11
CA LEU A 208 -11.15 19.62 14.73
C LEU A 208 -11.00 19.10 16.17
N GLN A 209 -12.08 19.09 16.96
CA GLN A 209 -12.04 18.58 18.33
C GLN A 209 -11.65 17.10 18.38
N GLN A 210 -12.11 16.28 17.44
CA GLN A 210 -11.73 14.87 17.33
C GLN A 210 -10.23 14.67 17.09
N LEU A 211 -9.59 15.55 16.31
CA LEU A 211 -8.14 15.51 16.09
C LEU A 211 -7.36 16.02 17.31
N HIS A 212 -7.92 16.98 18.05
CA HIS A 212 -7.25 17.60 19.20
C HIS A 212 -7.34 16.77 20.49
N GLN A 213 -8.45 16.06 20.73
CA GLN A 213 -8.72 15.39 22.02
C GLN A 213 -7.64 14.40 22.46
N ASN A 214 -6.93 13.80 21.49
CA ASN A 214 -5.90 12.78 21.74
C ASN A 214 -4.47 13.34 21.65
N LEU A 215 -4.30 14.66 21.53
CA LEU A 215 -3.01 15.32 21.60
C LEU A 215 -2.69 15.69 23.06
N ASN A 216 -1.51 15.30 23.53
CA ASN A 216 -1.03 15.75 24.83
C ASN A 216 -0.75 17.27 24.78
N PRO A 217 -1.34 18.09 25.66
CA PRO A 217 -1.21 19.56 25.62
C PRO A 217 0.24 20.11 25.71
N ILE A 218 1.14 19.36 26.35
CA ILE A 218 2.52 19.79 26.60
C ILE A 218 3.44 19.38 25.43
N SER A 219 3.01 18.41 24.61
CA SER A 219 3.78 17.96 23.46
C SER A 219 4.00 19.09 22.46
N ARG A 220 5.14 19.03 21.77
CA ARG A 220 5.47 19.91 20.64
C ARG A 220 6.04 19.09 19.50
N PHE A 221 5.67 19.43 18.28
CA PHE A 221 5.91 18.59 17.10
C PHE A 221 6.65 19.34 15.99
N ASP A 222 7.63 18.67 15.39
CA ASP A 222 8.33 19.20 14.21
C ASP A 222 7.50 19.00 12.94
N PHE A 223 7.00 20.09 12.37
CA PHE A 223 6.23 20.07 11.11
C PHE A 223 7.13 20.11 9.86
N GLY A 224 8.44 20.30 10.02
CA GLY A 224 9.40 20.42 8.92
C GLY A 224 9.00 21.52 7.93
N ILE A 225 8.85 21.17 6.65
CA ILE A 225 8.47 22.12 5.59
C ILE A 225 7.09 22.73 5.85
N LEU A 226 6.19 21.98 6.50
CA LEU A 226 4.81 22.38 6.77
C LEU A 226 4.65 23.32 7.97
N ARG A 227 5.74 23.84 8.54
CA ARG A 227 5.69 24.80 9.65
C ARG A 227 5.01 26.13 9.30
N ASN A 228 4.86 26.43 8.00
CA ASN A 228 4.23 27.64 7.49
C ASN A 228 2.69 27.53 7.32
N LEU A 229 2.08 26.41 7.72
CA LEU A 229 0.63 26.31 7.87
C LEU A 229 0.13 27.40 8.83
N CYS A 230 -1.01 28.03 8.50
CA CYS A 230 -1.50 29.20 9.25
C CYS A 230 -1.70 28.89 10.74
N TYR A 231 -2.18 27.69 11.03
CA TYR A 231 -2.51 27.24 12.37
C TYR A 231 -1.45 26.28 12.96
N ALA A 232 -0.23 26.22 12.40
CA ALA A 232 0.80 25.30 12.87
C ALA A 232 1.08 25.43 14.38
N GLN A 233 1.21 26.67 14.87
CA GLN A 233 1.51 26.95 16.28
C GLN A 233 0.35 26.55 17.21
N GLU A 234 -0.90 26.83 16.81
CA GLU A 234 -2.10 26.42 17.56
C GLU A 234 -2.18 24.90 17.68
N TRP A 235 -1.68 24.19 16.67
CA TRP A 235 -1.54 22.73 16.66
C TRP A 235 -0.18 22.23 17.12
N GLN A 236 0.44 22.94 18.07
CA GLN A 236 1.63 22.48 18.81
C GLN A 236 2.89 22.29 17.95
N ALA A 237 3.01 22.96 16.80
CA ALA A 237 4.26 22.99 16.04
C ALA A 237 5.38 23.70 16.82
N LYS A 238 6.62 23.23 16.66
CA LYS A 238 7.84 23.89 17.17
C LYS A 238 8.68 24.52 16.06
#